data_AF-A0A6I3HUY9-F1
#
_entry.id   AF-A0A6I3HUY9-F1
#
_cell.length_a   1.000
_cell.length_b   1.000
_cell.length_c   1.000
_cell.angle_alpha   90.00
_cell.angle_beta   90.00
_cell.angle_gamma   90.00
#
_symmetry.space_group_name_H-M   'P 1'
#
loop_
_entity.id
_entity.type
_entity.pdbx_description
1 polymer ?
#
loop_
_entity_poly.entity_id
_entity_poly.type
_entity_poly.pdbx_seq_one_letter_code
_entity_poly.pdbx_strand_id
1 'polypeptide(L)'
;MKKLSFHPLTWWIFSGALALAIARVNSPLFAIAAVGVMSVIVFTQRDDAPWGRSFNATLKLSLWIITIRAMIGVLIGVPIPGTTLFTIPTVPLPSWMPGIRIGGAVTLERLSSSISEGIIICAILVVFGAAASLTSPHRLLRVLPVYVYEFGISVVIATSVLPQLVSAVSRIRMAQRLRGQKTHGVKAFKRIALPLLEESLARSLDLAAAMDSRGYGISKKRSKYRPIKWARIDVVVVLAALAVIGIS
;
A
#
# COMPACT_ATOMS: atom_id res chain seq x y z
N MET A 1 -16.46 8.45 -21.76
CA MET A 1 -17.21 7.61 -20.80
C MET A 1 -17.28 8.34 -19.46
N LYS A 2 -18.46 8.48 -18.87
CA LYS A 2 -18.64 9.20 -17.59
C LYS A 2 -18.03 8.36 -16.46
N LYS A 3 -16.96 8.83 -15.81
CA LYS A 3 -16.35 8.10 -14.70
C LYS A 3 -17.34 8.01 -13.54
N LEU A 4 -17.60 6.78 -13.09
CA LEU A 4 -18.45 6.50 -11.95
C LEU A 4 -17.68 6.89 -10.68
N SER A 5 -18.26 7.77 -9.86
CA SER A 5 -17.67 8.15 -8.58
C SER A 5 -17.99 7.09 -7.52
N PHE A 6 -17.11 6.11 -7.35
CA PHE A 6 -17.22 5.12 -6.28
C PHE A 6 -16.87 5.70 -4.91
N HIS A 7 -17.47 5.13 -3.88
CA HIS A 7 -17.10 5.37 -2.49
C HIS A 7 -15.69 4.80 -2.23
N PRO A 8 -14.80 5.51 -1.50
CA PRO A 8 -13.41 5.07 -1.27
C PRO A 8 -13.28 3.68 -0.67
N LEU A 9 -14.19 3.31 0.24
CA LEU A 9 -14.16 1.99 0.89
C LEU A 9 -14.57 0.86 -0.06
N THR A 10 -15.26 1.14 -1.17
CA THR A 10 -15.74 0.11 -2.11
C THR A 10 -14.57 -0.71 -2.64
N TRP A 11 -13.51 -0.05 -3.12
CA TRP A 11 -12.35 -0.74 -3.68
C TRP A 11 -11.54 -1.50 -2.62
N TRP A 12 -11.48 -0.97 -1.40
CA TRP A 12 -10.80 -1.64 -0.28
C TRP A 12 -11.54 -2.88 0.19
N ILE A 13 -12.87 -2.81 0.32
CA ILE A 13 -13.70 -3.96 0.67
C ILE A 13 -13.67 -5.00 -0.45
N PHE A 14 -13.82 -4.56 -1.70
CA PHE A 14 -13.71 -5.44 -2.87
C PHE A 14 -12.37 -6.17 -2.93
N SER A 15 -11.27 -5.44 -2.73
CA SER A 15 -9.92 -6.00 -2.78
C SER A 15 -9.64 -6.92 -1.60
N GLY A 16 -10.11 -6.58 -0.39
CA GLY A 16 -10.02 -7.46 0.78
C GLY A 16 -10.83 -8.74 0.61
N ALA A 17 -12.05 -8.63 0.08
CA ALA A 17 -12.89 -9.76 -0.26
C ALA A 17 -12.23 -10.69 -1.27
N LEU A 18 -11.73 -10.13 -2.38
CA LEU A 18 -11.06 -10.89 -3.42
C LEU A 18 -9.75 -11.51 -2.93
N ALA A 19 -8.97 -10.81 -2.11
CA ALA A 19 -7.77 -11.36 -1.48
C ALA A 19 -8.09 -12.55 -0.55
N LEU A 20 -9.17 -12.45 0.23
CA LEU A 20 -9.62 -13.56 1.07
C LEU A 20 -10.09 -14.75 0.24
N ALA A 21 -10.84 -14.51 -0.85
CA ALA A 21 -11.23 -15.57 -1.78
C ALA A 21 -10.00 -16.25 -2.40
N ILE A 22 -8.99 -15.47 -2.86
CA ILE A 22 -7.73 -16.02 -3.39
C ILE A 22 -7.05 -16.92 -2.35
N ALA A 23 -6.97 -16.47 -1.10
CA ALA A 23 -6.38 -17.23 -0.01
C ALA A 23 -7.16 -18.51 0.33
N ARG A 24 -8.49 -18.50 0.21
CA ARG A 24 -9.35 -19.67 0.44
C ARG A 24 -9.25 -20.73 -0.64
N VAL A 25 -9.40 -20.33 -1.91
CA VAL A 25 -9.36 -21.28 -3.05
C VAL A 25 -7.97 -21.90 -3.17
N ASN A 26 -6.92 -21.14 -2.83
CA ASN A 26 -5.52 -21.56 -2.92
C ASN A 26 -5.15 -22.13 -4.31
N SER A 27 -5.77 -21.58 -5.37
CA SER A 27 -5.56 -22.00 -6.76
C SER A 27 -4.88 -20.89 -7.57
N PRO A 28 -3.77 -21.17 -8.27
CA PRO A 28 -3.06 -20.18 -9.07
C PRO A 28 -3.89 -19.69 -10.26
N LEU A 29 -4.76 -20.53 -10.84
CA LEU A 29 -5.63 -20.14 -11.94
C LEU A 29 -6.65 -19.08 -11.50
N PHE A 30 -7.27 -19.28 -10.34
CA PHE A 30 -8.19 -18.30 -9.75
C PHE A 30 -7.47 -16.98 -9.43
N ALA A 31 -6.26 -17.07 -8.88
CA ALA A 31 -5.43 -15.90 -8.58
C ALA A 31 -5.08 -15.07 -9.84
N ILE A 32 -4.71 -15.73 -10.95
CA ILE A 32 -4.43 -15.06 -12.23
C ILE A 32 -5.71 -14.40 -12.78
N ALA A 33 -6.84 -15.10 -12.76
CA ALA A 33 -8.12 -14.56 -13.21
C ALA A 33 -8.52 -13.30 -12.42
N ALA A 34 -8.38 -13.35 -11.09
CA ALA A 34 -8.64 -12.23 -10.19
C ALA A 34 -7.74 -11.01 -10.51
N VAL A 35 -6.45 -11.24 -10.77
CA VAL A 35 -5.51 -10.20 -11.20
C VAL A 35 -5.91 -9.60 -12.55
N GLY A 36 -6.35 -10.44 -13.51
CA GLY A 36 -6.83 -9.99 -14.80
C GLY A 36 -8.03 -9.05 -14.68
N VAL A 37 -9.04 -9.46 -13.90
CA VAL A 37 -10.23 -8.62 -13.62
C VAL A 37 -9.83 -7.30 -12.97
N MET A 38 -8.99 -7.33 -11.93
CA MET A 38 -8.52 -6.10 -11.28
C MET A 38 -7.73 -5.19 -12.22
N SER A 39 -6.90 -5.76 -13.09
CA SER A 39 -6.14 -5.00 -14.08
C SER A 39 -7.07 -4.26 -15.03
N VAL A 40 -8.11 -4.93 -15.55
CA VAL A 40 -9.13 -4.31 -16.42
C VAL A 40 -9.84 -3.17 -15.68
N ILE A 41 -10.24 -3.39 -14.42
CA ILE A 41 -10.89 -2.35 -13.60
C ILE A 41 -9.97 -1.14 -13.42
N VAL A 42 -8.69 -1.36 -13.09
CA VAL A 42 -7.73 -0.25 -12.89
C VAL A 42 -7.51 0.52 -14.18
N PHE A 43 -7.28 -0.15 -15.31
CA PHE A 43 -7.04 0.55 -16.58
C PHE A 43 -8.27 1.32 -17.08
N THR A 44 -9.48 0.86 -16.77
CA THR A 44 -10.72 1.54 -17.17
C THR A 44 -11.12 2.67 -16.22
N GLN A 45 -10.81 2.57 -14.93
CA GLN A 45 -11.31 3.49 -13.90
C GLN A 45 -10.27 4.39 -13.24
N ARG A 46 -8.96 4.15 -13.41
CA ARG A 46 -7.94 4.98 -12.76
C ARG A 46 -8.02 6.45 -13.19
N ASP A 47 -7.72 7.33 -12.25
CA ASP A 47 -7.55 8.77 -12.50
C ASP A 47 -6.14 9.09 -13.00
N ASP A 48 -6.01 10.17 -13.78
CA ASP A 48 -4.73 10.73 -14.25
C ASP A 48 -3.99 11.46 -13.11
N ALA A 49 -3.85 10.76 -11.99
CA ALA A 49 -3.25 11.26 -10.78
C ALA A 49 -2.00 10.42 -10.44
N PRO A 50 -1.08 10.95 -9.62
CA PRO A 50 0.16 10.24 -9.27
C PRO A 50 -0.08 8.83 -8.70
N TRP A 51 -1.14 8.66 -7.91
CA TRP A 51 -1.52 7.35 -7.35
C TRP A 51 -2.01 6.36 -8.41
N GLY A 52 -2.58 6.81 -9.53
CA GLY A 52 -3.00 5.90 -10.62
C GLY A 52 -1.83 5.19 -11.30
N ARG A 53 -0.61 5.73 -11.20
CA ARG A 53 0.62 5.09 -11.69
C ARG A 53 1.18 4.02 -10.75
N SER A 54 0.71 3.97 -9.49
CA SER A 54 1.21 3.00 -8.50
C SER A 54 0.95 1.56 -8.93
N PHE A 55 -0.17 1.31 -9.63
CA PHE A 55 -0.52 -0.04 -10.09
C PHE A 55 0.53 -0.64 -11.04
N ASN A 56 1.07 0.16 -11.95
CA ASN A 56 2.14 -0.30 -12.84
C ASN A 56 3.42 -0.65 -12.05
N ALA A 57 3.71 0.09 -10.98
CA ALA A 57 4.83 -0.22 -10.10
C ALA A 57 4.55 -1.50 -9.29
N THR A 58 3.32 -1.71 -8.81
CA THR A 58 2.90 -2.93 -8.15
C THR A 58 3.04 -4.15 -9.06
N LEU A 59 2.62 -4.08 -10.32
CA LEU A 59 2.78 -5.18 -11.28
C LEU A 59 4.26 -5.51 -11.56
N LYS A 60 5.11 -4.49 -11.68
CA LYS A 60 6.56 -4.70 -11.84
C LYS A 60 7.17 -5.35 -10.59
N LEU A 61 6.74 -4.91 -9.41
CA LEU A 61 7.17 -5.48 -8.13
C LEU A 61 6.71 -6.95 -8.00
N SER A 62 5.47 -7.27 -8.37
CA SER A 62 4.98 -8.65 -8.33
C SER A 62 5.74 -9.56 -9.27
N LEU A 63 6.06 -9.08 -10.49
CA LEU A 63 6.87 -9.86 -11.43
C LEU A 63 8.26 -10.16 -10.84
N TRP A 64 8.88 -9.15 -10.24
CA TRP A 64 10.17 -9.29 -9.57
C TRP A 64 10.13 -10.28 -8.40
N ILE A 65 9.07 -10.26 -7.59
CA ILE A 65 8.86 -11.22 -6.49
C ILE A 65 8.71 -12.65 -7.02
N ILE A 66 7.94 -12.87 -8.09
CA ILE A 66 7.79 -14.20 -8.70
C ILE A 66 9.15 -14.71 -9.20
N THR A 67 9.95 -13.87 -9.84
CA THR A 67 11.29 -14.23 -10.30
C THR A 67 12.19 -14.65 -9.14
N ILE A 68 12.22 -13.86 -8.06
CA ILE A 68 12.99 -14.21 -6.85
C ILE A 68 12.50 -15.51 -6.25
N ARG A 69 11.19 -15.72 -6.17
CA ARG A 69 10.63 -16.95 -5.60
C ARG A 69 10.96 -18.18 -6.44
N ALA A 70 10.91 -18.06 -7.77
CA ALA A 70 11.36 -19.11 -8.67
C ALA A 70 12.86 -19.42 -8.45
N MET A 71 13.70 -18.39 -8.35
CA MET A 71 15.13 -18.52 -8.06
C MET A 71 15.37 -19.21 -6.70
N ILE A 72 14.64 -18.83 -5.65
CA ILE A 72 14.70 -19.47 -4.32
C ILE A 72 14.24 -20.93 -4.41
N GLY A 73 13.18 -21.22 -5.17
CA GLY A 73 12.69 -22.58 -5.39
C GLY A 73 13.70 -23.49 -6.08
N VAL A 74 14.57 -22.92 -6.91
CA VAL A 74 15.69 -23.62 -7.57
C VAL A 74 16.90 -23.76 -6.64
N LEU A 75 17.25 -22.71 -5.89
CA LEU A 75 18.44 -22.68 -5.02
C LEU A 75 18.28 -23.46 -3.72
N ILE A 76 17.08 -23.50 -3.14
CA ILE A 76 16.80 -24.19 -1.88
C ILE A 76 16.22 -25.57 -2.20
N GLY A 77 17.06 -26.59 -2.06
CA GLY A 77 16.68 -27.99 -2.27
C GLY A 77 15.85 -28.53 -1.12
N VAL A 78 14.57 -28.17 -1.07
CA VAL A 78 13.58 -28.91 -0.29
C VAL A 78 13.25 -30.18 -1.08
N PRO A 79 13.62 -31.39 -0.61
CA PRO A 79 13.39 -32.62 -1.36
C PRO A 79 11.90 -32.89 -1.44
N ILE A 80 11.28 -32.60 -2.58
CA ILE A 80 9.93 -33.04 -2.91
C ILE A 80 10.08 -34.24 -3.86
N PRO A 81 9.58 -35.44 -3.49
CA PRO A 81 9.61 -36.60 -4.38
C PRO A 81 8.95 -36.27 -5.72
N GLY A 82 9.60 -36.61 -6.83
CA GLY A 82 9.08 -36.26 -8.15
C GLY A 82 10.11 -36.37 -9.27
N THR A 83 9.77 -35.75 -10.40
CA THR A 83 10.59 -35.77 -11.61
C THR A 83 11.75 -34.79 -11.50
N THR A 84 12.98 -35.32 -11.45
CA THR A 84 14.19 -34.50 -11.37
C THR A 84 14.51 -33.90 -12.74
N LEU A 85 14.63 -32.58 -12.80
CA LEU A 85 15.00 -31.86 -14.04
C LEU A 85 16.51 -31.74 -14.16
N PHE A 86 17.17 -31.29 -13.09
CA PHE A 86 18.62 -31.15 -13.01
C PHE A 86 19.08 -31.11 -11.54
N THR A 87 20.36 -31.41 -11.30
CA THR A 87 20.95 -31.39 -9.96
C THR A 87 21.97 -30.26 -9.85
N ILE A 88 21.84 -29.46 -8.80
CA ILE A 88 22.79 -28.40 -8.45
C ILE A 88 23.76 -28.98 -7.41
N PRO A 89 25.07 -28.66 -7.48
CA PRO A 89 26.02 -29.07 -6.45
C PRO A 89 25.52 -28.67 -5.05
N THR A 90 25.47 -29.65 -4.14
CA THR A 90 25.02 -29.41 -2.77
C THR A 90 26.14 -28.79 -1.96
N VAL A 91 25.87 -27.67 -1.29
CA VAL A 91 26.79 -27.08 -0.33
C VAL A 91 26.50 -27.69 1.04
N PRO A 92 27.47 -28.37 1.70
CA PRO A 92 27.27 -28.88 3.04
C PRO A 92 27.10 -27.69 3.99
N LEU A 93 25.92 -27.59 4.60
CA LEU A 93 25.62 -26.54 5.58
C LEU A 93 26.13 -26.95 6.97
N PRO A 94 26.53 -25.98 7.81
CA PRO A 94 26.96 -26.26 9.17
C PRO A 94 25.85 -26.91 10.02
N SER A 95 26.25 -27.64 11.07
CA SER A 95 25.36 -28.41 11.95
C SER A 95 24.27 -27.60 12.68
N TRP A 96 24.36 -26.26 12.71
CA TRP A 96 23.33 -25.39 13.28
C TRP A 96 22.14 -25.16 12.32
N MET A 97 22.24 -25.57 11.05
CA MET A 97 21.19 -25.44 10.04
C MET A 97 20.68 -26.81 9.51
N PRO A 98 20.33 -27.78 10.39
CA PRO A 98 19.82 -29.07 9.95
C PRO A 98 18.43 -28.88 9.30
N GLY A 99 18.27 -29.36 8.07
CA GLY A 99 16.98 -29.35 7.36
C GLY A 99 16.87 -28.37 6.19
N ILE A 100 17.83 -27.45 6.02
CA ILE A 100 17.94 -26.62 4.81
C ILE A 100 19.08 -27.19 3.98
N ARG A 101 18.86 -27.36 2.66
CA ARG A 101 19.91 -27.72 1.71
C ARG A 101 19.99 -26.63 0.65
N ILE A 102 21.18 -26.09 0.44
CA ILE A 102 21.47 -25.20 -0.69
C ILE A 102 21.95 -26.09 -1.84
N GLY A 103 21.25 -26.03 -2.97
CA GLY A 103 21.43 -26.94 -4.09
C GLY A 103 20.72 -28.29 -3.91
N GLY A 104 21.10 -29.29 -4.70
CA GLY A 104 20.44 -30.59 -4.76
C GLY A 104 19.59 -30.77 -6.03
N ALA A 105 18.76 -31.82 -6.06
CA ALA A 105 17.89 -32.10 -7.19
C ALA A 105 16.74 -31.09 -7.26
N VAL A 106 16.64 -30.38 -8.38
CA VAL A 106 15.51 -29.50 -8.70
C VAL A 106 14.45 -30.34 -9.38
N THR A 107 13.31 -30.50 -8.71
CA THR A 107 12.17 -31.26 -9.23
C THR A 107 11.14 -30.34 -9.88
N LEU A 108 10.42 -30.86 -10.88
CA LEU A 108 9.34 -30.12 -11.55
C LEU A 108 8.22 -29.74 -10.57
N GLU A 109 7.94 -30.64 -9.62
CA GLU A 109 6.93 -30.49 -8.59
C GLU A 109 7.32 -29.34 -7.63
N ARG A 110 8.60 -29.22 -7.28
CA ARG A 110 9.09 -28.11 -6.45
C ARG A 110 9.00 -26.77 -7.17
N LEU A 111 9.41 -26.74 -8.44
CA LEU A 111 9.37 -25.51 -9.23
C LEU A 111 7.93 -25.04 -9.44
N SER A 112 7.02 -25.96 -9.79
CA SER A 112 5.59 -25.64 -9.99
C SER A 112 4.90 -25.22 -8.69
N SER A 113 5.19 -25.85 -7.54
CA SER A 113 4.71 -25.39 -6.22
C SER A 113 5.21 -23.99 -5.89
N SER A 114 6.52 -23.73 -6.06
CA SER A 114 7.11 -22.42 -5.76
C SER A 114 6.49 -21.30 -6.58
N ILE A 115 6.30 -21.54 -7.89
CA ILE A 115 5.65 -20.60 -8.80
C ILE A 115 4.19 -20.39 -8.41
N SER A 116 3.44 -21.46 -8.13
CA SER A 116 2.01 -21.38 -7.76
C SER A 116 1.80 -20.56 -6.49
N GLU A 117 2.59 -20.82 -5.45
CA GLU A 117 2.54 -20.03 -4.21
C GLU A 117 2.96 -18.57 -4.44
N GLY A 118 3.92 -18.34 -5.33
CA GLY A 118 4.36 -17.00 -5.73
C GLY A 118 3.27 -16.21 -6.41
N ILE A 119 2.55 -16.85 -7.33
CA ILE A 119 1.39 -16.27 -8.02
C ILE A 119 0.32 -15.88 -7.00
N ILE A 120 0.01 -16.71 -6.01
CA ILE A 120 -1.02 -16.42 -5.01
C ILE A 120 -0.64 -15.20 -4.16
N ILE A 121 0.58 -15.14 -3.63
CA ILE A 121 1.06 -14.00 -2.83
C ILE A 121 1.08 -12.72 -3.67
N CYS A 122 1.56 -12.83 -4.91
CA CYS A 122 1.61 -11.69 -5.82
C CYS A 122 0.22 -11.22 -6.23
N ALA A 123 -0.74 -12.13 -6.42
CA ALA A 123 -2.11 -11.77 -6.74
C ALA A 123 -2.74 -10.95 -5.61
N ILE A 124 -2.57 -11.36 -4.35
CA ILE A 124 -3.04 -10.60 -3.18
C ILE A 124 -2.40 -9.19 -3.17
N LEU A 125 -1.08 -9.12 -3.39
CA LEU A 125 -0.35 -7.84 -3.46
C LEU A 125 -0.89 -6.93 -4.58
N VAL A 126 -1.16 -7.49 -5.76
CA VAL A 126 -1.69 -6.74 -6.92
C VAL A 126 -3.12 -6.26 -6.67
N VAL A 127 -3.97 -7.10 -6.06
CA VAL A 127 -5.35 -6.75 -5.71
C VAL A 127 -5.38 -5.56 -4.73
N PHE A 128 -4.52 -5.55 -3.70
CA PHE A 128 -4.42 -4.39 -2.81
C PHE A 128 -3.76 -3.17 -3.46
N GLY A 129 -2.75 -3.36 -4.32
CA GLY A 129 -2.17 -2.27 -5.10
C GLY A 129 -3.19 -1.61 -6.04
N ALA A 130 -4.13 -2.39 -6.59
CA ALA A 130 -5.23 -1.88 -7.37
C ALA A 130 -6.15 -0.96 -6.53
N ALA A 131 -6.56 -1.37 -5.33
CA ALA A 131 -7.32 -0.51 -4.42
C ALA A 131 -6.61 0.82 -4.11
N ALA A 132 -5.30 0.76 -3.84
CA ALA A 132 -4.49 1.94 -3.59
C ALA A 132 -4.39 2.86 -4.82
N SER A 133 -4.38 2.29 -6.03
CA SER A 133 -4.34 3.06 -7.28
C SER A 133 -5.68 3.67 -7.68
N LEU A 134 -6.79 3.08 -7.24
CA LEU A 134 -8.16 3.54 -7.52
C LEU A 134 -8.69 4.53 -6.47
N THR A 135 -8.01 4.66 -5.34
CA THR A 135 -8.48 5.44 -4.19
C THR A 135 -7.54 6.59 -3.87
N SER A 136 -8.03 7.83 -3.89
CA SER A 136 -7.22 8.96 -3.43
C SER A 136 -7.02 8.91 -1.90
N PRO A 137 -5.80 9.12 -1.37
CA PRO A 137 -5.53 9.09 0.07
C PRO A 137 -6.40 10.06 0.88
N HIS A 138 -6.60 11.28 0.38
CA HIS A 138 -7.42 12.29 1.04
C HIS A 138 -8.90 11.89 1.17
N ARG A 139 -9.46 11.20 0.17
CA ARG A 139 -10.84 10.70 0.25
C ARG A 139 -10.95 9.58 1.27
N LEU A 140 -9.96 8.68 1.35
CA LEU A 140 -9.95 7.59 2.34
C LEU A 140 -9.97 8.14 3.77
N LEU A 141 -9.12 9.13 4.07
CA LEU A 141 -9.07 9.80 5.38
C LEU A 141 -10.41 10.45 5.77
N ARG A 142 -11.19 10.93 4.80
CA ARG A 142 -12.49 11.57 5.06
C ARG A 142 -13.59 10.57 5.46
N VAL A 143 -13.43 9.30 5.12
CA VAL A 143 -14.41 8.24 5.44
C VAL A 143 -14.02 7.42 6.66
N LEU A 144 -12.98 7.83 7.41
CA LEU A 144 -12.64 7.15 8.65
C LEU A 144 -13.82 7.19 9.66
N PRO A 145 -14.05 6.10 10.42
CA PRO A 145 -15.11 6.01 11.42
C PRO A 145 -15.03 7.13 12.46
N VAL A 146 -16.18 7.45 13.07
CA VAL A 146 -16.27 8.51 14.09
C VAL A 146 -15.38 8.24 15.30
N TYR A 147 -15.18 6.96 15.67
CA TYR A 147 -14.32 6.55 16.78
C TYR A 147 -12.83 6.88 16.57
N VAL A 148 -12.40 7.04 15.33
CA VAL A 148 -11.02 7.43 14.96
C VAL A 148 -10.99 8.84 14.36
N TYR A 149 -12.04 9.64 14.58
CA TYR A 149 -12.17 10.95 13.96
C TYR A 149 -11.10 11.94 14.45
N GLU A 150 -10.73 11.89 15.73
CA GLU A 150 -9.62 12.69 16.28
C GLU A 150 -8.30 12.35 15.58
N PHE A 151 -8.04 11.05 15.40
CA PHE A 151 -6.90 10.59 14.62
C PHE A 151 -6.98 11.07 13.15
N GLY A 152 -8.15 10.93 12.52
CA GLY A 152 -8.40 11.36 11.15
C GLY A 152 -8.16 12.86 10.95
N ILE A 153 -8.58 13.70 11.90
CA ILE A 153 -8.30 15.14 11.85
C ILE A 153 -6.84 15.45 12.00
N SER A 154 -6.14 14.82 12.95
CA SER A 154 -4.70 15.00 13.12
C SER A 154 -3.96 14.64 11.84
N VAL A 155 -4.33 13.56 11.16
CA VAL A 155 -3.72 13.18 9.87
C VAL A 155 -4.08 14.17 8.76
N VAL A 156 -5.33 14.65 8.68
CA VAL A 156 -5.73 15.66 7.69
C VAL A 156 -4.96 16.96 7.89
N ILE A 157 -4.81 17.43 9.13
CA ILE A 157 -4.01 18.62 9.48
C ILE A 157 -2.55 18.37 9.13
N ALA A 158 -1.97 17.24 9.54
CA ALA A 158 -0.59 16.92 9.22
C ALA A 158 -0.33 16.90 7.70
N THR A 159 -1.25 16.31 6.93
CA THR A 159 -1.15 16.23 5.46
C THR A 159 -1.31 17.60 4.81
N SER A 160 -2.13 18.49 5.36
CA SER A 160 -2.30 19.86 4.82
C SER A 160 -1.13 20.79 5.17
N VAL A 161 -0.47 20.56 6.32
CA VAL A 161 0.69 21.33 6.78
C VAL A 161 2.00 20.85 6.13
N LEU A 162 2.08 19.58 5.70
CA LEU A 162 3.23 19.00 5.01
C LEU A 162 3.83 19.88 3.88
N PRO A 163 3.06 20.37 2.88
CA PRO A 163 3.61 21.23 1.83
C PRO A 163 4.21 22.54 2.38
N GLN A 164 3.64 23.06 3.48
CA GLN A 164 4.13 24.26 4.13
C GLN A 164 5.46 23.99 4.85
N LEU A 165 5.61 22.83 5.49
CA LEU A 165 6.87 22.39 6.12
C LEU A 165 7.98 22.22 5.08
N VAL A 166 7.68 21.59 3.93
CA VAL A 166 8.65 21.45 2.83
C VAL A 166 9.14 22.83 2.35
N SER A 167 8.20 23.77 2.22
CA SER A 167 8.52 25.15 1.85
C SER A 167 9.37 25.85 2.91
N ALA A 168 9.05 25.67 4.20
CA ALA A 168 9.82 26.22 5.32
C ALA A 168 11.25 25.68 5.35
N VAL A 169 11.44 24.36 5.19
CA VAL A 169 12.76 23.73 5.09
C VAL A 169 13.56 24.32 3.93
N SER A 170 12.95 24.52 2.77
CA SER A 170 13.60 25.12 1.61
C SER A 170 14.06 26.57 1.90
N ARG A 171 13.19 27.40 2.48
CA ARG A 171 13.51 28.78 2.88
C ARG A 171 14.64 28.83 3.90
N ILE A 172 14.57 28.02 4.96
CA ILE A 172 15.60 27.97 6.01
C ILE A 172 16.93 27.52 5.41
N ARG A 173 16.93 26.48 4.57
CA ARG A 173 18.15 26.00 3.89
C ARG A 173 18.77 27.09 3.02
N MET A 174 17.96 27.84 2.28
CA MET A 174 18.43 28.95 1.44
C MET A 174 19.04 30.06 2.29
N ALA A 175 18.39 30.45 3.39
CA ALA A 175 18.92 31.46 4.32
C ALA A 175 20.27 31.04 4.93
N GLN A 176 20.43 29.77 5.31
CA GLN A 176 21.72 29.27 5.80
C GLN A 176 22.81 29.28 4.72
N ARG A 177 22.45 28.95 3.48
CA ARG A 177 23.37 29.02 2.34
C ARG A 177 23.85 30.45 2.08
N LEU A 178 22.95 31.45 2.15
CA LEU A 178 23.32 32.87 2.03
C LEU A 178 24.25 33.34 3.16
N ARG A 179 24.18 32.72 4.34
CA ARG A 179 25.09 32.95 5.47
C ARG A 179 26.43 32.20 5.34
N GLY A 180 26.73 31.63 4.17
CA GLY A 180 27.96 30.85 3.94
C GLY A 180 28.03 29.53 4.71
N GLN A 181 26.90 29.05 5.25
CA GLN A 181 26.89 27.86 6.10
C GLN A 181 26.70 26.59 5.29
N LYS A 182 27.36 25.51 5.73
CA LYS A 182 27.18 24.17 5.15
C LYS A 182 25.75 23.67 5.41
N THR A 183 25.09 23.17 4.37
CA THR A 183 23.71 22.65 4.41
C THR A 183 23.61 21.14 4.58
N HIS A 184 24.75 20.46 4.79
CA HIS A 184 24.83 19.00 4.91
C HIS A 184 25.50 18.58 6.24
N GLY A 185 25.11 17.40 6.74
CA GLY A 185 25.64 16.82 7.98
C GLY A 185 24.84 17.17 9.24
N VAL A 186 25.23 16.56 10.36
CA VAL A 186 24.51 16.63 11.64
C VAL A 186 24.41 18.07 12.18
N LYS A 187 25.46 18.88 12.01
CA LYS A 187 25.43 20.31 12.40
C LYS A 187 24.44 21.11 11.58
N ALA A 188 24.31 20.83 10.27
CA ALA A 188 23.33 21.48 9.41
C ALA A 188 21.90 21.07 9.78
N PHE A 189 21.69 19.80 10.14
CA PHE A 189 20.39 19.32 10.61
C PHE A 189 19.90 20.12 11.82
N LYS A 190 20.73 20.30 12.87
CA LYS A 190 20.34 21.10 14.05
C LYS A 190 19.96 22.55 13.70
N ARG A 191 20.69 23.17 12.77
CA ARG A 191 20.45 24.57 12.32
C ARG A 191 19.18 24.73 11.48
N ILE A 192 18.70 23.66 10.87
CA ILE A 192 17.43 23.65 10.13
C ILE A 192 16.28 23.24 11.05
N ALA A 193 16.50 22.23 11.89
CA ALA A 193 15.48 21.67 12.78
C ALA A 193 15.02 22.67 13.84
N LEU A 194 15.93 23.40 14.50
CA LEU A 194 15.55 24.31 15.58
C LEU A 194 14.61 25.45 15.09
N PRO A 195 14.93 26.21 14.02
CA PRO A 195 14.01 27.22 13.49
C PRO A 195 12.71 26.61 12.94
N LEU A 196 12.78 25.42 12.36
CA LEU A 196 11.59 24.73 11.84
C LEU A 196 10.65 24.32 12.99
N LEU A 197 11.19 23.87 14.12
CA LEU A 197 10.42 23.53 15.31
C LEU A 197 9.76 24.78 15.89
N GLU A 198 10.48 25.90 15.97
CA GLU A 198 9.92 27.19 16.40
C GLU A 198 8.76 27.63 15.49
N GLU A 199 8.96 27.65 14.17
CA GLU A 199 7.91 28.02 13.19
C GLU A 199 6.70 27.07 13.29
N SER A 200 6.95 25.77 13.49
CA SER A 200 5.89 24.75 13.61
C SER A 200 5.10 24.88 14.91
N LEU A 201 5.77 25.17 16.03
CA LEU A 201 5.15 25.38 17.34
C LEU A 201 4.26 26.62 17.31
N ALA A 202 4.78 27.75 16.82
CA ALA A 202 4.00 28.98 16.66
C ALA A 202 2.74 28.74 15.82
N ARG A 203 2.89 28.09 14.66
CA ARG A 203 1.75 27.75 13.79
C ARG A 203 0.74 26.80 14.45
N SER A 204 1.21 25.86 15.27
CA SER A 204 0.33 24.94 15.98
C SER A 204 -0.53 25.66 17.02
N LEU A 205 0.04 26.65 17.72
CA LEU A 205 -0.66 27.52 18.66
C LEU A 205 -1.70 28.39 17.94
N ASP A 206 -1.31 29.02 16.82
CA ASP A 206 -2.23 29.82 16.01
C ASP A 206 -3.40 28.98 15.48
N LEU A 207 -3.12 27.76 15.00
CA LEU A 207 -4.15 26.84 14.53
C LEU A 207 -5.07 26.41 15.67
N ALA A 208 -4.54 26.12 16.85
CA ALA A 208 -5.33 25.77 18.02
C ALA A 208 -6.26 26.92 18.43
N ALA A 209 -5.74 28.14 18.55
CA ALA A 209 -6.52 29.33 18.87
C ALA A 209 -7.63 29.60 17.82
N ALA A 210 -7.33 29.41 16.53
CA ALA A 210 -8.30 29.53 15.45
C ALA A 210 -9.38 28.43 15.49
N MET A 211 -9.03 27.21 15.93
CA MET A 211 -9.96 26.10 16.11
C MET A 211 -10.91 26.37 17.28
N ASP A 212 -10.39 26.83 18.42
CA ASP A 212 -11.17 27.17 19.61
C ASP A 212 -12.13 28.33 19.33
N SER A 213 -11.66 29.38 18.64
CA SER A 213 -12.50 30.52 18.23
C SER A 213 -13.67 30.13 17.33
N ARG A 214 -13.54 29.02 16.59
CA ARG A 214 -14.60 28.46 15.74
C ARG A 214 -15.47 27.43 16.47
N GLY A 215 -15.28 27.25 17.78
CA GLY A 215 -16.03 26.30 18.60
C GLY A 215 -15.70 24.84 18.32
N TYR A 216 -14.49 24.55 17.84
CA TYR A 216 -14.05 23.17 17.67
C TYR A 216 -14.02 22.45 19.03
N GLY A 217 -14.63 21.28 19.12
CA GLY A 217 -14.65 20.49 20.37
C GLY A 217 -15.87 20.72 21.28
N ILE A 218 -16.69 21.74 21.03
CA ILE A 218 -17.89 22.04 21.85
C ILE A 218 -18.96 20.93 21.73
N SER A 219 -19.12 20.32 20.55
CA SER A 219 -20.09 19.26 20.30
C SER A 219 -19.43 17.96 19.82
N LYS A 220 -19.86 16.84 20.41
CA LYS A 220 -19.55 15.47 19.94
C LYS A 220 -20.28 15.14 18.62
N LYS A 221 -21.45 15.74 18.37
CA LYS A 221 -22.20 15.59 17.12
C LYS A 221 -21.73 16.64 16.13
N ARG A 222 -21.11 16.20 15.02
CA ARG A 222 -20.59 17.09 13.97
C ARG A 222 -21.23 16.79 12.63
N SER A 223 -21.57 17.85 11.89
CA SER A 223 -21.99 17.75 10.50
C SER A 223 -20.76 17.67 9.57
N LYS A 224 -20.91 17.03 8.41
CA LYS A 224 -19.87 16.96 7.37
C LYS A 224 -20.28 17.87 6.21
N TYR A 225 -19.44 18.86 5.89
CA TYR A 225 -19.71 19.83 4.80
C TYR A 225 -19.76 19.15 3.41
N ARG A 226 -18.93 18.13 3.16
CA ARG A 226 -18.95 17.32 1.93
C ARG A 226 -18.99 15.83 2.26
N PRO A 227 -20.18 15.27 2.56
CA PRO A 227 -20.32 13.85 2.86
C PRO A 227 -20.11 13.03 1.59
N ILE A 228 -19.29 11.98 1.69
CA ILE A 228 -19.17 10.97 0.63
C ILE A 228 -20.25 9.94 0.93
N LYS A 229 -21.26 9.86 0.06
CA LYS A 229 -22.38 8.91 0.22
C LYS A 229 -22.08 7.63 -0.57
N TRP A 230 -22.61 6.52 -0.10
CA TRP A 230 -22.64 5.27 -0.85
C TRP A 230 -23.64 5.40 -2.01
N ALA A 231 -23.20 5.08 -3.22
CA ALA A 231 -24.06 4.93 -4.37
C ALA A 231 -24.58 3.49 -4.45
N ARG A 232 -25.70 3.28 -5.16
CA ARG A 232 -26.25 1.92 -5.38
C ARG A 232 -25.23 0.99 -6.03
N ILE A 233 -24.40 1.52 -6.94
CA ILE A 233 -23.37 0.74 -7.62
C ILE A 233 -22.25 0.27 -6.67
N ASP A 234 -21.95 1.04 -5.62
CA ASP A 234 -21.00 0.61 -4.59
C ASP A 234 -21.50 -0.64 -3.87
N VAL A 235 -22.79 -0.66 -3.53
CA VAL A 235 -23.43 -1.79 -2.84
C VAL A 235 -23.41 -3.03 -3.72
N VAL A 236 -23.72 -2.90 -5.01
CA VAL A 236 -23.67 -4.01 -5.97
C VAL A 236 -22.25 -4.57 -6.09
N VAL A 237 -21.23 -3.71 -6.19
CA VAL A 237 -19.82 -4.15 -6.26
C VAL A 237 -19.38 -4.86 -4.98
N VAL A 238 -19.75 -4.35 -3.81
CA VAL A 238 -19.43 -5.00 -2.53
C VAL A 238 -20.14 -6.34 -2.40
N LEU A 239 -21.43 -6.42 -2.73
CA LEU A 239 -22.18 -7.67 -2.68
C LEU A 239 -21.62 -8.71 -3.66
N ALA A 240 -21.25 -8.30 -4.87
CA ALA A 240 -20.59 -9.19 -5.83
C ALA A 240 -19.27 -9.73 -5.27
N ALA A 241 -18.46 -8.89 -4.61
CA ALA A 241 -17.22 -9.32 -3.98
C ALA A 241 -17.46 -10.33 -2.84
N LEU A 242 -18.47 -10.09 -2.00
CA LEU A 242 -18.84 -11.00 -0.92
C LEU A 242 -19.41 -12.32 -1.45
N ALA A 243 -20.17 -12.29 -2.54
CA ALA A 243 -20.66 -13.50 -3.20
C ALA A 243 -19.50 -14.35 -3.73
N VAL A 244 -18.45 -13.73 -4.28
CA VAL A 244 -17.22 -14.44 -4.67
C VAL A 244 -16.60 -15.17 -3.46
N ILE A 245 -16.55 -14.54 -2.28
CA ILE A 245 -16.09 -15.22 -1.05
C ILE A 245 -16.99 -16.40 -0.67
N GLY A 246 -18.31 -16.26 -0.85
CA GLY A 246 -19.27 -17.30 -0.49
C GLY A 246 -19.21 -18.53 -1.39
N ILE A 247 -18.78 -18.35 -2.64
CA ILE A 247 -18.65 -19.42 -3.64
C ILE A 247 -17.24 -20.05 -3.59
N SER A 248 -16.23 -19.31 -3.09
CA SER A 248 -14.82 -19.69 -3.01
C SER A 248 -14.46 -20.52 -1.77
#